data_AF-A0A267GJ66-F1
#
_entry.id   AF-A0A267GJ66-F1
#
_cell.length_a   1.000
_cell.length_b   1.000
_cell.length_c   1.000
_cell.angle_alpha   90.00
_cell.angle_beta   90.00
_cell.angle_gamma   90.00
#
_symmetry.space_group_name_H-M   'P 1'
#
loop_
_entity.id
_entity.type
_entity.pdbx_description
1 polymer ?
#
loop_
_entity_poly.entity_id
_entity_poly.type
_entity_poly.pdbx_seq_one_letter_code
_entity_poly.pdbx_strand_id
1 'polypeptide(L)'
;LLGQSVTLHHTPPRSINGMIDPSPPLVQGTKRYFAPEILDSSLDTRCFESLTQADMYAFALVVWETLLRCRLPDSDPVPYRLPFSEHAPNDPSVELMQSLVCEQALRPTVCQHWLTSSYSSAVVEMMTECWQHRASARLTSLRVKKCLRDLDESFRRSDVQGAEADGNC
;
A
#
# COMPACT_ATOMS: atom_id res chain seq x y z
N LEU A 1 -24.02 6.25 -25.88
CA LEU A 1 -25.00 5.26 -26.41
C LEU A 1 -24.76 3.94 -25.69
N LEU A 2 -25.68 3.68 -24.76
CA LEU A 2 -26.12 2.41 -24.18
C LEU A 2 -25.11 1.50 -23.47
N GLY A 3 -25.41 1.32 -22.19
CA GLY A 3 -24.66 0.52 -21.23
C GLY A 3 -24.54 -0.94 -21.62
N GLN A 4 -23.44 -1.53 -21.16
CA GLN A 4 -23.37 -2.95 -20.92
C GLN A 4 -23.52 -3.15 -19.42
N SER A 5 -24.71 -3.61 -19.01
CA SER A 5 -24.89 -4.25 -17.72
C SER A 5 -23.92 -5.41 -17.64
N VAL A 6 -22.91 -5.31 -16.79
CA VAL A 6 -22.13 -6.46 -16.35
C VAL A 6 -23.03 -7.23 -15.39
N THR A 7 -23.86 -8.13 -15.93
CA THR A 7 -24.46 -9.19 -15.12
C THR A 7 -23.32 -10.05 -14.60
N LEU A 8 -22.88 -9.77 -13.37
CA LEU A 8 -22.18 -10.74 -12.54
C LEU A 8 -23.03 -12.01 -12.57
N HIS A 9 -22.55 -13.04 -13.27
CA HIS A 9 -23.18 -14.35 -13.22
C HIS A 9 -22.84 -14.92 -11.85
N HIS A 10 -23.57 -14.45 -10.82
CA HIS A 10 -23.58 -15.05 -9.51
C HIS A 10 -24.26 -16.40 -9.69
N THR A 11 -23.45 -17.43 -9.97
CA THR A 11 -23.93 -18.80 -9.88
C THR A 11 -24.42 -18.99 -8.44
N PRO A 12 -25.72 -19.20 -8.21
CA PRO A 12 -26.20 -19.49 -6.87
C PRO A 12 -25.50 -20.76 -6.37
N PRO A 13 -25.23 -20.88 -5.06
CA PRO A 13 -24.63 -22.09 -4.52
C PRO A 13 -25.51 -23.28 -4.90
N ARG A 14 -24.94 -24.23 -5.64
CA ARG A 14 -25.61 -25.48 -5.96
C ARG A 14 -25.73 -26.28 -4.68
N SER A 15 -26.93 -26.29 -4.10
CA SER A 15 -27.29 -27.24 -3.05
C SER A 15 -27.37 -28.63 -3.69
N ILE A 16 -26.30 -29.39 -3.59
CA ILE A 16 -26.31 -30.85 -3.72
C ILE A 16 -26.08 -31.41 -2.31
N ASN A 17 -27.14 -31.98 -1.74
CA ASN A 17 -27.13 -32.76 -0.49
C ASN A 17 -26.88 -32.03 0.85
N GLY A 18 -27.29 -30.76 1.00
CA GLY A 18 -27.43 -30.14 2.33
C GLY A 18 -26.11 -29.86 3.08
N MET A 19 -24.96 -30.01 2.43
CA MET A 19 -23.70 -29.46 2.91
C MET A 19 -23.58 -28.04 2.36
N ILE A 20 -23.63 -27.05 3.24
CA ILE A 20 -23.12 -25.71 2.94
C ILE A 20 -21.64 -25.92 2.63
N ASP A 21 -21.26 -25.81 1.35
CA ASP A 21 -19.86 -25.64 0.98
C ASP A 21 -19.33 -24.50 1.85
N PRO A 22 -18.34 -24.73 2.73
CA PRO A 22 -17.69 -23.65 3.43
C PRO A 22 -16.86 -22.91 2.39
N SER A 23 -17.53 -22.15 1.52
CA SER A 23 -16.88 -21.20 0.64
C SER A 23 -15.92 -20.43 1.54
N PRO A 24 -14.61 -20.42 1.22
CA PRO A 24 -13.64 -19.71 2.04
C PRO A 24 -14.14 -18.28 2.23
N PRO A 25 -13.91 -17.67 3.41
CA PRO A 25 -14.40 -16.32 3.67
C PRO A 25 -14.01 -15.44 2.48
N LEU A 26 -15.02 -14.91 1.80
CA LEU A 26 -14.83 -14.10 0.59
C LEU A 26 -14.01 -12.88 1.01
N VAL A 27 -12.69 -12.92 0.82
CA VAL A 27 -11.86 -11.74 1.06
C VAL A 27 -12.22 -10.74 -0.01
N GLN A 28 -12.99 -9.72 0.38
CA GLN A 28 -13.43 -8.64 -0.50
C GLN A 28 -12.40 -7.51 -0.48
N GLY A 29 -12.18 -6.91 -1.65
CA GLY A 29 -11.34 -5.73 -1.79
C GLY A 29 -10.67 -5.66 -3.16
N THR A 30 -9.81 -4.66 -3.32
CA THR A 30 -9.09 -4.43 -4.57
C THR A 30 -7.85 -5.31 -4.62
N LYS A 31 -7.85 -6.34 -5.48
CA LYS A 31 -6.81 -7.39 -5.58
C LYS A 31 -5.38 -6.84 -5.62
N ARG A 32 -5.16 -5.70 -6.29
CA ARG A 32 -3.87 -5.01 -6.40
C ARG A 32 -3.26 -4.62 -5.04
N TYR A 33 -4.10 -4.37 -4.05
CA TYR A 33 -3.71 -3.89 -2.71
C TYR A 33 -3.74 -5.00 -1.65
N PHE A 34 -4.05 -6.24 -2.03
CA PHE A 34 -4.06 -7.35 -1.09
C PHE A 34 -2.66 -7.62 -0.55
N ALA A 35 -2.60 -7.79 0.77
CA ALA A 35 -1.40 -8.21 1.48
C ALA A 35 -1.03 -9.67 1.12
N PRO A 36 0.24 -10.08 1.30
CA PRO A 36 0.68 -11.44 1.02
C PRO A 36 -0.21 -12.52 1.66
N GLU A 37 -0.59 -12.34 2.92
CA GLU A 37 -1.43 -13.29 3.67
C GLU A 37 -2.87 -13.40 3.16
N ILE A 38 -3.35 -12.38 2.45
CA ILE A 38 -4.63 -12.45 1.74
C ILE A 38 -4.46 -13.24 0.45
N LEU A 39 -3.38 -12.98 -0.29
CA LEU A 39 -3.11 -13.59 -1.60
C LEU A 39 -2.81 -15.09 -1.50
N ASP A 40 -2.12 -15.52 -0.45
CA ASP A 40 -1.84 -16.94 -0.19
C ASP A 40 -2.87 -17.64 0.72
N SER A 41 -3.93 -16.92 1.09
CA SER A 41 -5.01 -17.40 1.97
C SER A 41 -4.54 -17.84 3.37
N SER A 42 -3.40 -17.34 3.87
CA SER A 42 -2.90 -17.61 5.22
C SER A 42 -3.43 -16.65 6.31
N LEU A 43 -4.22 -15.64 5.93
CA LEU A 43 -4.83 -14.68 6.84
C LEU A 43 -5.77 -15.35 7.87
N ASP A 44 -5.55 -15.10 9.17
CA ASP A 44 -6.54 -15.42 10.20
C ASP A 44 -7.58 -14.31 10.32
N THR A 45 -8.72 -14.50 9.65
CA THR A 45 -9.83 -13.53 9.61
C THR A 45 -10.53 -13.32 10.96
N ARG A 46 -10.27 -14.18 11.95
CA ARG A 46 -10.81 -14.04 13.31
C ARG A 46 -9.92 -13.17 14.20
N CYS A 47 -8.68 -12.95 13.77
CA CYS A 47 -7.72 -12.11 14.47
C CYS A 47 -7.81 -10.68 13.94
N PHE A 48 -8.31 -9.77 14.77
CA PHE A 48 -8.39 -8.35 14.42
C PHE A 48 -7.01 -7.77 14.06
N GLU A 49 -5.95 -8.18 14.78
CA GLU A 49 -4.59 -7.73 14.49
C GLU A 49 -4.17 -8.12 13.07
N SER A 50 -4.45 -9.35 12.63
CA SER A 50 -4.15 -9.79 11.26
C SER A 50 -4.82 -8.92 10.20
N LEU A 51 -6.09 -8.53 10.42
CA LEU A 51 -6.79 -7.60 9.53
C LEU A 51 -6.12 -6.22 9.52
N THR A 52 -5.79 -5.69 10.69
CA THR A 52 -5.12 -4.38 10.77
C THR A 52 -3.74 -4.39 10.12
N GLN A 53 -3.00 -5.50 10.20
CA GLN A 53 -1.70 -5.62 9.54
C GLN A 53 -1.83 -5.69 8.02
N ALA A 54 -2.89 -6.31 7.50
CA ALA A 54 -3.21 -6.27 6.07
C ALA A 54 -3.54 -4.83 5.62
N ASP A 55 -4.26 -4.06 6.43
CA ASP A 55 -4.51 -2.64 6.15
C ASP A 55 -3.20 -1.82 6.10
N MET A 56 -2.23 -2.12 6.96
CA MET A 56 -0.93 -1.44 6.96
C MET A 56 -0.13 -1.71 5.67
N TYR A 57 -0.28 -2.89 5.08
CA TYR A 57 0.30 -3.18 3.77
C TYR A 57 -0.36 -2.34 2.68
N ALA A 58 -1.70 -2.30 2.64
CA ALA A 58 -2.43 -1.48 1.66
C ALA A 58 -2.11 0.02 1.82
N PHE A 59 -2.01 0.49 3.06
CA PHE A 59 -1.61 1.86 3.39
C PHE A 59 -0.24 2.21 2.77
N ALA A 60 0.75 1.33 2.87
CA ALA A 60 2.07 1.56 2.31
C ALA A 60 2.02 1.79 0.78
N LEU A 61 1.19 1.03 0.07
CA LEU A 61 1.00 1.19 -1.37
C LEU A 61 0.38 2.56 -1.71
N VAL A 62 -0.55 3.05 -0.88
CA VAL A 62 -1.13 4.37 -1.03
C VAL A 62 -0.12 5.49 -0.73
N VAL A 63 0.76 5.30 0.27
CA VAL A 63 1.86 6.24 0.53
C VAL A 63 2.79 6.31 -0.68
N TRP A 64 3.11 5.18 -1.29
CA TRP A 64 3.89 5.14 -2.53
C TRP A 64 3.25 5.94 -3.66
N GLU A 65 1.93 5.77 -3.87
CA GLU A 65 1.19 6.57 -4.84
C GLU A 65 1.20 8.07 -4.52
N THR A 66 1.12 8.41 -3.24
CA THR A 66 1.19 9.80 -2.77
C THR A 66 2.55 10.41 -3.06
N LEU A 67 3.65 9.67 -2.84
CA LEU A 67 5.01 10.11 -3.15
C LEU A 67 5.23 10.37 -4.64
N LEU A 68 4.58 9.63 -5.55
CA LEU A 68 4.59 9.92 -6.99
C LEU A 68 3.92 11.27 -7.34
N ARG A 69 3.16 11.85 -6.40
CA ARG A 69 2.50 13.15 -6.56
C ARG A 69 3.24 14.28 -5.86
N CYS A 70 4.18 13.97 -4.98
CA CYS A 70 5.03 14.95 -4.33
C CYS A 70 5.96 15.60 -5.36
N ARG A 71 5.92 16.93 -5.47
CA ARG A 71 6.89 17.71 -6.23
C ARG A 71 8.09 17.99 -5.33
N LEU A 72 9.15 17.23 -5.50
CA LEU A 72 10.42 17.53 -4.85
C LEU A 72 11.17 18.61 -5.64
N PRO A 73 11.91 19.52 -4.97
CA PRO A 73 12.79 20.46 -5.64
C PRO A 73 13.74 19.73 -6.60
N ASP A 74 14.04 20.34 -7.74
CA ASP A 74 15.02 19.85 -8.72
C ASP A 74 14.75 18.42 -9.24
N SER A 75 13.49 17.97 -9.22
CA SER A 75 13.08 16.66 -9.74
C SER A 75 11.99 16.79 -10.81
N ASP A 76 12.16 16.05 -11.91
CA ASP A 76 11.14 15.99 -12.94
C ASP A 76 9.85 15.33 -12.42
N PRO A 77 8.66 15.79 -12.85
CA PRO A 77 7.41 15.16 -12.44
C PRO A 77 7.35 13.70 -12.89
N VAL A 78 7.20 12.78 -11.95
CA VAL A 78 6.92 11.37 -12.27
C VAL A 78 5.44 11.22 -12.66
N PRO A 79 5.12 10.56 -13.78
CA PRO A 79 3.74 10.24 -14.12
C PRO A 79 3.08 9.40 -13.02
N TYR A 80 1.84 9.73 -12.69
CA TYR A 80 1.05 8.90 -11.78
C TYR A 80 0.83 7.51 -12.38
N ARG A 81 0.90 6.50 -11.52
CA ARG A 81 0.66 5.11 -11.87
C ARG A 81 0.20 4.33 -10.65
N LEU A 82 -0.54 3.25 -10.90
CA LEU A 82 -0.97 2.33 -9.85
C LEU A 82 0.20 1.44 -9.39
N PRO A 83 0.18 0.95 -8.14
CA PRO A 83 1.14 -0.04 -7.66
C PRO A 83 1.18 -1.25 -8.60
N PHE A 84 2.37 -1.75 -8.93
CA PHE A 84 2.56 -2.89 -9.84
C PHE A 84 2.08 -2.70 -11.28
N SER A 85 1.75 -1.47 -11.74
CA SER A 85 1.26 -1.23 -13.12
C SER A 85 2.25 -1.65 -14.22
N GLU A 86 3.54 -1.75 -13.91
CA GLU A 86 4.57 -2.24 -14.85
C GLU A 86 4.49 -3.76 -15.09
N HIS A 87 3.86 -4.49 -14.18
CA HIS A 87 3.85 -5.96 -14.16
C HIS A 87 2.42 -6.55 -14.18
N ALA A 88 1.40 -5.71 -14.00
CA ALA A 88 0.02 -6.15 -13.85
C ALA A 88 -0.97 -5.23 -14.61
N PRO A 89 -1.97 -5.79 -15.31
CA PRO A 89 -3.02 -5.02 -15.99
C PRO A 89 -3.91 -4.30 -14.97
N ASN A 90 -4.76 -3.36 -15.41
CA ASN A 90 -5.60 -2.54 -14.52
C ASN A 90 -6.46 -3.36 -13.54
N ASP A 91 -7.09 -4.44 -14.01
CA ASP A 91 -7.77 -5.44 -13.17
C ASP A 91 -6.97 -6.76 -13.16
N PRO A 92 -6.02 -6.93 -12.23
CA PRO A 92 -5.21 -8.14 -12.16
C PRO A 92 -6.03 -9.33 -11.61
N SER A 93 -5.59 -10.55 -11.89
CA SER A 93 -6.12 -11.73 -11.19
C SER A 93 -5.44 -11.89 -9.82
N VAL A 94 -6.04 -12.68 -8.93
CA VAL A 94 -5.45 -12.96 -7.61
C VAL A 94 -4.16 -13.77 -7.77
N GLU A 95 -4.15 -14.73 -8.69
CA GLU A 95 -3.01 -15.60 -8.99
C GLU A 95 -1.81 -14.79 -9.49
N LEU A 96 -2.04 -13.80 -10.36
CA LEU A 96 -0.98 -12.90 -10.83
C LEU A 96 -0.41 -12.09 -9.66
N MET A 97 -1.29 -11.51 -8.83
CA MET A 97 -0.83 -10.73 -7.67
C MET A 97 -0.07 -11.61 -6.67
N GLN A 98 -0.52 -12.84 -6.44
CA GLN A 98 0.17 -13.81 -5.58
C GLN A 98 1.58 -14.11 -6.11
N SER A 99 1.74 -14.37 -7.40
CA SER A 99 3.06 -14.63 -7.98
C SER A 99 4.00 -13.42 -7.84
N LEU A 100 3.50 -12.21 -8.11
CA LEU A 100 4.31 -11.00 -7.96
C LEU A 100 4.68 -10.72 -6.50
N VAL A 101 3.71 -10.75 -5.59
CA VAL A 101 3.87 -10.26 -4.21
C VAL A 101 4.44 -11.31 -3.25
N CYS A 102 4.01 -12.57 -3.42
CA CYS A 102 4.35 -13.67 -2.50
C CYS A 102 5.57 -14.46 -2.99
N GLU A 103 5.58 -14.87 -4.27
CA GLU A 103 6.66 -15.72 -4.81
C GLU A 103 7.89 -14.91 -5.19
N GLN A 104 7.70 -13.81 -5.92
CA GLN A 104 8.79 -12.94 -6.37
C GLN A 104 9.18 -11.88 -5.34
N ALA A 105 8.41 -11.75 -4.25
CA ALA A 105 8.55 -10.71 -3.24
C ALA A 105 8.64 -9.28 -3.82
N LEU A 106 8.02 -9.05 -4.99
CA LEU A 106 8.07 -7.78 -5.70
C LEU A 106 7.39 -6.69 -4.86
N ARG A 107 7.96 -5.49 -4.89
CA ARG A 107 7.36 -4.26 -4.33
C ARG A 107 7.44 -3.14 -5.38
N PRO A 108 6.57 -2.12 -5.29
CA PRO A 108 6.68 -0.95 -6.16
C PRO A 108 8.06 -0.29 -6.05
N THR A 109 8.65 0.07 -7.19
CA THR A 109 9.99 0.65 -7.25
C THR A 109 10.06 1.97 -6.48
N VAL A 110 11.04 2.09 -5.59
CA VAL A 110 11.38 3.34 -4.90
C VAL A 110 12.17 4.23 -5.86
N CYS A 111 11.66 5.43 -6.13
CA CYS A 111 12.38 6.38 -6.97
C CYS A 111 13.58 6.97 -6.21
N GLN A 112 14.76 6.98 -6.84
CA GLN A 112 16.00 7.45 -6.21
C GLN A 112 15.92 8.90 -5.74
N HIS A 113 15.21 9.76 -6.46
CA HIS A 113 15.05 11.17 -6.07
C HIS A 113 14.24 11.34 -4.78
N TRP A 114 13.47 10.35 -4.32
CA TRP A 114 12.82 10.41 -3.00
C TRP A 114 13.81 10.28 -1.85
N LEU A 115 15.04 9.82 -2.13
CA LEU A 115 16.08 9.64 -1.12
C LEU A 115 17.00 10.86 -0.98
N THR A 116 16.74 11.93 -1.73
CA THR A 116 17.61 13.13 -1.74
C THR A 116 17.40 14.03 -0.53
N SER A 117 16.18 14.09 0.01
CA SER A 117 15.88 14.85 1.23
C SER A 117 15.68 13.91 2.42
N SER A 118 16.12 14.35 3.60
CA SER A 118 15.90 13.60 4.85
C SER A 118 14.43 13.35 5.13
N TYR A 119 13.56 14.32 4.80
CA TYR A 119 12.11 14.20 4.99
C TYR A 119 11.51 13.11 4.11
N SER A 120 11.74 13.17 2.80
CA SER A 120 11.21 12.17 1.86
C SER A 120 11.82 10.79 2.07
N SER A 121 13.12 10.72 2.41
CA SER A 121 13.79 9.45 2.75
C SER A 121 13.14 8.78 3.96
N ALA A 122 12.83 9.54 5.01
CA ALA A 122 12.17 8.98 6.20
C ALA A 122 10.74 8.50 5.91
N VAL A 123 10.01 9.17 5.02
CA VAL A 123 8.70 8.69 4.56
C VAL A 123 8.85 7.38 3.77
N VAL A 124 9.88 7.27 2.92
CA VAL A 124 10.19 6.03 2.20
C VAL A 124 10.53 4.90 3.16
N GLU A 125 11.37 5.12 4.17
CA GLU A 125 11.70 4.12 5.19
C GLU A 125 10.44 3.63 5.90
N MET A 126 9.63 4.54 6.44
CA MET A 126 8.36 4.22 7.09
C MET A 126 7.41 3.41 6.18
N MET A 127 7.27 3.83 4.92
CA MET A 127 6.48 3.11 3.92
C MET A 127 7.04 1.70 3.69
N THR A 128 8.35 1.54 3.58
CA THR A 128 8.98 0.24 3.34
C THR A 128 8.84 -0.71 4.53
N GLU A 129 8.80 -0.19 5.76
CA GLU A 129 8.47 -0.97 6.95
C GLU A 129 7.00 -1.40 6.98
N CYS A 130 6.09 -0.66 6.33
CA CYS A 130 4.66 -1.00 6.31
C CYS A 130 4.30 -2.11 5.30
N TRP A 131 5.04 -2.29 4.20
CA TRP A 131 4.76 -3.34 3.20
C TRP A 131 5.59 -4.63 3.35
N GLN A 132 6.11 -4.89 4.55
CA GLN A 132 6.89 -6.10 4.83
C GLN A 132 6.08 -7.35 4.52
N HIS A 133 6.76 -8.40 4.02
CA HIS A 133 6.08 -9.66 3.71
C HIS A 133 5.44 -10.26 4.98
N ARG A 134 6.20 -10.30 6.08
CA ARG A 134 5.70 -10.74 7.38
C ARG A 134 4.81 -9.68 8.02
N ALA A 135 3.54 -10.00 8.27
CA ALA A 135 2.58 -9.12 8.92
C ALA A 135 3.08 -8.56 10.27
N SER A 136 3.71 -9.40 11.10
CA SER A 136 4.23 -8.99 12.42
C SER A 136 5.41 -8.01 12.36
N ALA A 137 6.05 -7.86 11.21
CA ALA A 137 7.16 -6.92 11.02
C ALA A 137 6.69 -5.54 10.56
N ARG A 138 5.40 -5.39 10.24
CA ARG A 138 4.84 -4.12 9.77
C ARG A 138 4.60 -3.17 10.94
N LEU A 139 4.73 -1.88 10.66
CA LEU A 139 4.41 -0.84 11.64
C LEU A 139 2.92 -0.84 11.95
N THR A 140 2.59 -0.54 13.21
CA THR A 140 1.21 -0.25 13.59
C THR A 140 0.79 1.15 13.13
N SER A 141 -0.50 1.36 12.91
CA SER A 141 -1.06 2.69 12.59
C SER A 141 -0.62 3.77 13.61
N LEU A 142 -0.57 3.43 14.90
CA LEU A 142 -0.10 4.36 15.93
C LEU A 142 1.39 4.73 15.75
N ARG A 143 2.23 3.77 15.36
CA ARG A 143 3.65 4.02 15.11
C ARG A 143 3.86 4.90 13.89
N VAL A 144 3.13 4.64 12.80
CA VAL A 144 3.11 5.50 11.60
C VAL A 144 2.68 6.92 11.96
N LYS A 145 1.58 7.08 12.72
CA LYS A 145 1.11 8.41 13.16
C LYS A 145 2.18 9.17 13.95
N LYS A 146 2.89 8.50 14.87
CA LYS A 146 3.98 9.11 15.63
C LYS A 146 5.13 9.52 14.72
N CYS A 147 5.56 8.62 13.83
CA CYS A 147 6.62 8.90 12.86
C CYS A 147 6.31 10.15 12.00
N LEU A 148 5.11 10.20 11.42
CA LEU A 148 4.69 11.35 10.61
C LEU A 148 4.64 12.66 11.40
N ARG A 149 4.15 12.62 12.65
CA ARG A 149 4.14 13.80 13.52
C ARG A 149 5.55 14.27 13.84
N ASP A 150 6.44 13.35 14.21
CA ASP A 150 7.80 13.68 14.59
C ASP A 150 8.60 14.22 13.37
N LEU A 151 8.30 13.72 12.16
CA LEU A 151 8.83 14.25 10.89
C LEU A 151 8.32 15.67 10.57
N ASP A 152 7.01 15.91 10.70
CA ASP A 152 6.39 17.22 10.47
C ASP A 152 6.91 18.27 11.47
N GLU A 153 7.08 17.91 12.74
CA GLU A 153 7.73 18.77 13.73
C GLU A 153 9.19 19.09 13.37
N SER A 154 9.93 18.11 12.86
CA SER A 154 11.33 18.31 12.46
C SER A 154 11.43 19.22 11.23
N PHE A 155 10.56 19.02 10.25
CA PHE A 155 10.47 19.86 9.05
C PHE A 155 10.17 21.32 9.41
N ARG A 156 9.15 21.56 10.26
CA ARG A 156 8.80 22.92 10.69
C ARG A 156 9.91 23.63 11.47
N ARG A 157 10.77 22.89 12.19
CA ARG A 157 11.94 23.49 12.87
C ARG A 157 13.01 23.94 11.87
N SER A 158 13.24 23.18 10.80
CA SER A 158 14.20 23.53 9.76
C SER A 158 13.80 24.78 8.98
N ASP A 159 12.50 24.98 8.70
CA ASP A 159 12.00 26.18 8.03
C ASP A 159 12.19 27.45 8.89
N VAL A 160 11.96 27.35 10.21
CA VAL A 160 12.13 28.48 11.14
C VAL A 160 13.60 28.90 11.25
N GLN A 161 14.53 27.94 11.27
CA GLN A 161 15.97 28.23 11.33
C GLN A 161 16.50 28.82 10.02
N GLY A 162 15.94 28.44 8.87
CA GLY A 162 16.26 29.08 7.58
C GLY A 162 15.83 30.55 7.53
N ALA A 163 14.66 30.87 8.09
CA ALA A 163 14.14 32.25 8.10
C ALA A 163 14.92 33.20 9.04
N GLU A 164 15.48 32.70 10.15
CA GLU A 164 16.33 33.51 11.03
C GLU A 164 17.72 33.79 10.44
N ALA A 165 18.25 32.90 9.59
CA ALA A 165 19.55 33.08 8.95
C ALA A 165 19.55 34.15 7.84
N ASP A 166 18.43 34.31 7.12
CA ASP A 166 18.27 35.30 6.05
C ASP A 166 17.90 36.71 6.56
N GLY A 167 17.57 36.85 7.86
CA GLY A 167 17.17 38.10 8.50
C GLY A 167 18.28 38.88 9.20
N ASN A 168 19.54 38.41 9.15
CA ASN A 168 20.68 39.02 9.86
C ASN A 168 21.80 39.53 8.94
N CYS A 169 21.45 40.01 7.74
CA CYS A 169 22.32 40.78 6.84
C CYS A 169 21.90 42.25 6.81
#